data_AF-A0A0A1SKM8-F1
#
_entry.id   AF-A0A0A1SKM8-F1
#
_cell.length_a   1.000
_cell.length_b   1.000
_cell.length_c   1.000
_cell.angle_alpha   90.00
_cell.angle_beta   90.00
_cell.angle_gamma   90.00
#
_symmetry.space_group_name_H-M   'P 1'
#
loop_
_entity.id
_entity.type
_entity.pdbx_description
1 polymer ?
#
loop_
_entity_poly.entity_id
_entity_poly.type
_entity_poly.pdbx_seq_one_letter_code
_entity_poly.pdbx_strand_id
1 'polypeptide(L)'
;MALLMLPQEVILHIMECLGSDYLRQDINRLFISKKWFQAAQFTMLQHLTVTSTLLRTLVAASEQGKVALDLEKHLQSMYLSFNGMNKAPLPRKRRKLSHCSIGDGLQHEENHSDEPMDDYLWTYTFNERIIRLRGILERCEKFKTLRIEAREEQPNLPRDMHNRPYLVGSALLSLLDLAALQNLTLDLHGSDVIEDVYYRERVHFCTNIRRLFSRLKSFECRMSTICPDLLSAGTSSEKLQLEVVIVNLCIGTAHSPKIPYRYPTRCNAGRQRSFGQLRNDMEMQAELLCDSMRQPRIVRVISHEAATLQHQTFDAVTKKLYEFDPSGPWSGQGKLIEDESSGVDE
;
A
#
# COMPACT_ATOMS: atom_id res chain seq x y z
N MET A 1 -28.49 -15.82 30.06
CA MET A 1 -27.21 -16.06 30.78
C MET A 1 -26.24 -17.04 30.09
N ALA A 2 -26.53 -17.59 28.90
CA ALA A 2 -25.65 -18.61 28.29
C ALA A 2 -24.34 -18.06 27.67
N LEU A 3 -24.35 -16.84 27.10
CA LEU A 3 -23.19 -16.33 26.32
C LEU A 3 -21.96 -15.97 27.17
N LEU A 4 -22.14 -15.58 28.44
CA LEU A 4 -21.02 -15.24 29.33
C LEU A 4 -20.28 -16.48 29.86
N MET A 5 -20.90 -17.67 29.74
CA MET A 5 -20.35 -18.95 30.19
C MET A 5 -19.60 -19.70 29.09
N LEU A 6 -19.52 -19.15 27.88
CA LEU A 6 -18.80 -19.79 26.78
C LEU A 6 -17.30 -19.98 27.12
N PRO A 7 -16.66 -21.09 26.71
CA PRO A 7 -15.22 -21.26 26.79
C PRO A 7 -14.45 -20.14 26.09
N GLN A 8 -13.21 -19.87 26.51
CA GLN A 8 -12.42 -18.75 25.98
C GLN A 8 -12.16 -18.90 24.48
N GLU A 9 -11.95 -20.14 24.03
CA GLU A 9 -11.68 -20.53 22.65
C GLU A 9 -12.86 -20.20 21.75
N VAL A 10 -14.08 -20.46 22.23
CA VAL A 10 -15.32 -20.13 21.50
C VAL A 10 -15.47 -18.62 21.37
N ILE A 11 -15.17 -17.86 22.44
CA ILE A 11 -15.24 -16.39 22.40
C ILE A 11 -14.18 -15.84 21.43
N LEU A 12 -12.95 -16.35 21.47
CA LEU A 12 -11.89 -15.96 20.52
C LEU A 12 -12.29 -16.24 19.08
N HIS A 13 -12.84 -17.42 18.81
CA HIS A 13 -13.31 -17.77 17.47
C HIS A 13 -14.45 -16.84 16.99
N ILE A 14 -15.38 -16.48 17.87
CA ILE A 14 -16.41 -15.48 17.57
C ILE A 14 -15.77 -14.13 17.23
N MET A 15 -14.78 -13.67 18.02
CA MET A 15 -14.09 -12.41 17.76
C MET A 15 -13.33 -12.42 16.45
N GLU A 16 -12.63 -13.51 16.13
CA GLU A 16 -11.95 -13.71 14.84
C GLU A 16 -12.93 -13.66 13.67
N CYS A 17 -14.10 -14.30 13.78
CA CYS A 17 -15.14 -14.25 12.75
C CYS A 17 -15.74 -12.85 12.57
N LEU A 18 -15.89 -12.08 13.65
CA LEU A 18 -16.34 -10.69 13.57
C LEU A 18 -15.28 -9.79 12.93
N GLY A 19 -14.00 -10.07 13.21
CA GLY A 19 -12.86 -9.34 12.68
C GLY A 19 -12.58 -8.02 13.40
N SER A 20 -11.35 -7.56 13.27
CA SER A 20 -10.88 -6.34 13.95
C SER A 20 -11.59 -5.07 13.48
N ASP A 21 -11.98 -4.99 12.21
CA ASP A 21 -12.65 -3.80 11.65
C ASP A 21 -14.05 -3.63 12.22
N TYR A 22 -14.80 -4.71 12.42
CA TYR A 22 -16.10 -4.67 13.08
C TYR A 22 -15.99 -4.16 14.52
N LEU A 23 -14.96 -4.59 15.27
CA LEU A 23 -14.75 -4.16 16.65
C LEU A 23 -14.33 -2.68 16.73
N ARG A 24 -13.59 -2.17 15.75
CA ARG A 24 -13.16 -0.75 15.71
C ARG A 24 -14.27 0.24 15.41
N GLN A 25 -15.32 -0.20 14.70
CA GLN A 25 -16.44 0.67 14.35
C GLN A 25 -17.21 1.18 15.57
N ASP A 26 -17.27 0.38 16.64
CA ASP A 26 -17.97 0.74 17.88
C ASP A 26 -17.25 0.14 19.09
N ILE A 27 -16.52 1.00 19.79
CA ILE A 27 -15.76 0.63 20.99
C ILE A 27 -16.65 0.08 22.11
N ASN A 28 -17.96 0.39 22.10
CA ASN A 28 -18.89 -0.11 23.11
C ASN A 28 -19.04 -1.63 23.06
N ARG A 29 -18.75 -2.24 21.90
CA ARG A 29 -18.72 -3.69 21.72
C ARG A 29 -17.68 -4.39 22.59
N LEU A 30 -16.68 -3.64 23.09
CA LEU A 30 -15.65 -4.15 23.99
C LEU A 30 -16.11 -4.22 25.45
N PHE A 31 -17.19 -3.54 25.84
CA PHE A 31 -17.60 -3.39 27.24
C PHE A 31 -18.66 -4.41 27.72
N ILE A 32 -18.79 -5.57 27.07
CA ILE A 32 -19.75 -6.61 27.48
C ILE A 32 -19.34 -7.24 28.82
N SER A 33 -18.08 -7.65 28.95
CA SER A 33 -17.50 -8.20 30.18
C SER A 33 -15.97 -8.22 30.08
N LYS A 34 -15.28 -8.38 31.21
CA LYS A 34 -13.80 -8.47 31.23
C LYS A 34 -13.26 -9.58 30.31
N LYS A 35 -13.92 -10.74 30.28
CA LYS A 35 -13.53 -11.88 29.44
C LYS A 35 -13.64 -11.55 27.95
N TRP A 36 -14.76 -10.94 27.56
CA TRP A 36 -15.00 -10.52 26.18
C TRP A 36 -14.06 -9.40 25.75
N PHE A 37 -13.76 -8.45 26.65
CA PHE A 37 -12.78 -7.39 26.41
C PHE A 37 -11.39 -7.97 26.09
N GLN A 38 -10.90 -8.92 26.88
CA GLN A 38 -9.58 -9.55 26.66
C GLN A 38 -9.51 -10.29 25.32
N ALA A 39 -10.57 -11.03 24.96
CA ALA A 39 -10.64 -11.71 23.67
C ALA A 39 -10.66 -10.71 22.50
N ALA A 40 -11.49 -9.67 22.59
CA ALA A 40 -11.59 -8.64 21.56
C ALA A 40 -10.28 -7.84 21.41
N GLN A 41 -9.62 -7.50 22.53
CA GLN A 41 -8.31 -6.84 22.53
C GLN A 41 -7.27 -7.68 21.78
N PHE A 42 -7.21 -8.98 22.04
CA PHE A 42 -6.32 -9.89 21.32
C PHE A 42 -6.57 -9.85 19.80
N THR A 43 -7.82 -10.00 19.35
CA THR A 43 -8.17 -9.93 17.91
C THR A 43 -7.86 -8.56 17.30
N MET A 44 -8.09 -7.46 18.03
CA MET A 44 -7.78 -6.11 17.56
C MET A 44 -6.28 -5.87 17.39
N LEU A 45 -5.44 -6.48 18.23
CA LEU A 45 -3.98 -6.36 18.16
C LEU A 45 -3.34 -7.23 17.08
N GLN A 46 -4.01 -8.31 16.64
CA GLN A 46 -3.51 -9.17 15.57
C GLN A 46 -3.39 -8.46 14.22
N HIS A 47 -4.32 -7.54 13.92
CA HIS A 47 -4.46 -6.94 12.60
C HIS A 47 -4.58 -5.43 12.74
N LEU A 48 -3.48 -4.67 12.67
CA LEU A 48 -3.51 -3.22 12.95
C LEU A 48 -3.59 -2.39 11.67
N THR A 49 -4.57 -1.47 11.60
CA THR A 49 -4.61 -0.44 10.55
C THR A 49 -4.02 0.86 11.07
N VAL A 50 -2.96 1.35 10.43
CA VAL A 50 -2.20 2.54 10.85
C VAL A 50 -2.29 3.62 9.77
N THR A 51 -2.88 4.75 10.15
CA THR A 51 -2.86 5.98 9.35
C THR A 51 -1.60 6.80 9.65
N SER A 52 -1.34 7.86 8.88
CA SER A 52 -0.23 8.78 9.16
C SER A 52 -0.30 9.42 10.57
N THR A 53 -1.50 9.71 11.06
CA THR A 53 -1.70 10.24 12.42
C THR A 53 -1.45 9.19 13.49
N LEU A 54 -1.94 7.96 13.30
CA LEU A 54 -1.72 6.87 14.23
C LEU A 54 -0.27 6.41 14.25
N LEU A 55 0.44 6.47 13.11
CA LEU A 55 1.87 6.15 13.01
C LEU A 55 2.69 7.02 13.96
N ARG A 56 2.42 8.33 13.99
CA ARG A 56 3.08 9.27 14.93
C ARG A 56 2.84 8.86 16.39
N THR A 57 1.60 8.56 16.75
CA THR A 57 1.23 8.16 18.11
C THR A 57 1.86 6.82 18.50
N LEU A 58 1.87 5.85 17.57
CA LEU A 58 2.43 4.53 17.77
C LEU A 58 3.94 4.60 18.03
N VAL A 59 4.68 5.34 17.20
CA VAL A 59 6.13 5.54 17.37
C VAL A 59 6.44 6.22 18.70
N ALA A 60 5.74 7.33 19.02
CA ALA A 60 5.93 8.03 20.29
C ALA A 60 5.60 7.16 21.52
N ALA A 61 4.56 6.33 21.43
CA ALA A 61 4.18 5.43 22.52
C ALA A 61 5.14 4.24 22.67
N SER A 62 5.73 3.77 21.57
CA SER A 62 6.78 2.74 21.59
C SER A 62 8.07 3.28 22.23
N GLU A 63 8.45 4.52 21.96
CA GLU A 63 9.63 5.16 22.59
C GLU A 63 9.47 5.31 24.10
N GLN A 64 8.22 5.40 24.58
CA GLN A 64 7.89 5.42 26.00
C GLN A 64 7.73 4.03 26.62
N GLY A 65 7.91 2.94 25.85
CA GLY A 65 7.75 1.56 26.31
C GLY A 65 6.32 1.12 26.63
N LYS A 66 5.29 1.93 26.31
CA LYS A 66 3.90 1.70 26.75
C LYS A 66 3.12 0.69 25.91
N VAL A 67 3.48 0.55 24.63
CA VAL A 67 2.70 -0.23 23.64
C VAL A 67 3.44 -1.48 23.17
N ALA A 68 4.72 -1.58 23.48
CA ALA A 68 5.64 -2.58 22.94
C ALA A 68 5.19 -4.03 23.24
N LEU A 69 4.99 -4.39 24.50
CA LEU A 69 4.89 -5.80 24.90
C LEU A 69 3.67 -6.54 24.35
N ASP A 70 2.49 -5.92 24.36
CA ASP A 70 1.27 -6.58 23.88
C ASP A 70 1.23 -6.64 22.35
N LEU A 71 1.72 -5.59 21.68
CA LEU A 71 1.80 -5.57 20.22
C LEU A 71 2.79 -6.61 19.71
N GLU A 72 3.96 -6.70 20.33
CA GLU A 72 5.03 -7.66 19.99
C GLU A 72 4.56 -9.12 20.05
N LYS A 73 3.71 -9.45 21.04
CA LYS A 73 3.20 -10.82 21.24
C LYS A 73 2.09 -11.22 20.27
N HIS A 74 1.35 -10.26 19.74
CA HIS A 74 0.06 -10.52 19.10
C HIS A 74 -0.03 -10.07 17.65
N LEU A 75 0.74 -9.07 17.23
CA LEU A 75 0.65 -8.51 15.88
C LEU A 75 1.05 -9.53 14.82
N GLN A 76 0.15 -9.77 13.86
CA GLN A 76 0.35 -10.67 12.72
C GLN A 76 0.33 -9.93 11.39
N SER A 77 -0.56 -8.94 11.25
CA SER A 77 -0.63 -8.11 10.07
C SER A 77 -0.73 -6.63 10.40
N MET A 78 -0.17 -5.81 9.51
CA MET A 78 -0.28 -4.37 9.57
C MET A 78 -0.67 -3.81 8.21
N TYR A 79 -1.64 -2.91 8.23
CA TYR A 79 -2.09 -2.15 7.08
C TYR A 79 -1.78 -0.67 7.27
N LEU A 80 -0.82 -0.18 6.51
CA LEU A 80 -0.45 1.23 6.45
C LEU A 80 -1.29 1.90 5.37
N SER A 81 -2.12 2.87 5.76
CA SER A 81 -2.95 3.65 4.81
C SER A 81 -2.61 5.13 4.91
N PHE A 82 -1.96 5.64 3.87
CA PHE A 82 -1.43 6.99 3.80
C PHE A 82 -2.17 7.79 2.73
N ASN A 83 -2.75 8.92 3.12
CA ASN A 83 -3.51 9.80 2.21
C ASN A 83 -2.79 11.16 2.08
N GLY A 84 -1.50 11.13 1.71
CA GLY A 84 -0.64 12.31 1.68
C GLY A 84 -0.64 13.16 2.96
N MET A 85 -0.41 14.45 2.78
CA MET A 85 -0.48 15.46 3.84
C MET A 85 -1.94 15.76 4.21
N ASN A 86 -2.56 14.85 4.95
CA ASN A 86 -3.88 15.07 5.52
C ASN A 86 -3.93 16.42 6.29
N LYS A 87 -4.58 17.42 5.69
CA LYS A 87 -5.07 18.65 6.36
C LYS A 87 -4.03 19.61 6.94
N ALA A 88 -2.94 19.91 6.25
CA ALA A 88 -2.48 21.30 6.38
C ALA A 88 -3.54 22.16 5.67
N PRO A 89 -4.34 23.00 6.36
CA PRO A 89 -5.18 23.95 5.66
C PRO A 89 -4.26 24.73 4.73
N LEU A 90 -4.44 24.55 3.41
CA LEU A 90 -3.70 25.32 2.41
C LEU A 90 -3.73 26.78 2.87
N PRO A 91 -2.58 27.48 2.94
CA PRO A 91 -2.53 28.84 3.45
C PRO A 91 -3.61 29.62 2.72
N ARG A 92 -4.69 29.96 3.47
CA ARG A 92 -5.88 30.61 2.93
C ARG A 92 -5.36 31.81 2.18
N LYS A 93 -5.55 31.77 0.84
CA LYS A 93 -5.18 32.78 -0.16
C LYS A 93 -4.43 33.93 0.49
N ARG A 94 -3.10 34.01 0.28
CA ARG A 94 -2.29 35.23 0.52
C ARG A 94 -3.27 36.39 0.45
N ARG A 95 -3.64 36.95 1.61
CA ARG A 95 -4.56 38.08 1.64
C ARG A 95 -3.94 39.01 0.60
N LYS A 96 -4.66 39.28 -0.50
CA LYS A 96 -4.26 40.35 -1.43
C LYS A 96 -3.86 41.45 -0.48
N LEU A 97 -2.61 41.93 -0.55
CA LEU A 97 -2.19 43.09 0.20
C LEU A 97 -3.15 44.20 -0.21
N SER A 98 -4.30 44.27 0.46
CA SER A 98 -5.18 45.40 0.46
C SER A 98 -4.35 46.41 1.21
N HIS A 99 -3.83 47.37 0.46
CA HIS A 99 -3.25 48.60 0.95
C HIS A 99 -3.83 48.95 2.33
N CYS A 100 -3.07 48.65 3.39
CA CYS A 100 -3.35 49.21 4.69
C CYS A 100 -2.78 50.61 4.67
N SER A 101 -3.70 51.56 4.64
CA SER A 101 -3.51 52.93 5.07
C SER A 101 -2.79 52.93 6.41
N ILE A 102 -1.79 53.80 6.50
CA ILE A 102 -1.03 54.14 7.70
C ILE A 102 -2.02 54.64 8.77
N GLY A 103 -2.15 53.92 9.88
CA GLY A 103 -3.02 54.29 10.99
C GLY A 103 -2.66 53.51 12.25
N ASP A 104 -2.00 54.21 13.17
CA ASP A 104 -1.55 53.80 14.50
C ASP A 104 -2.57 53.00 15.32
N GLY A 105 -2.08 52.03 16.10
CA GLY A 105 -2.86 51.43 17.18
C GLY A 105 -2.34 50.07 17.64
N LEU A 106 -1.39 50.11 18.58
CA LEU A 106 -0.82 48.99 19.33
C LEU A 106 -1.85 48.01 19.90
N GLN A 107 -1.67 46.71 19.63
CA GLN A 107 -1.82 45.61 20.59
C GLN A 107 -1.18 44.33 19.99
N HIS A 108 -0.04 43.95 20.55
CA HIS A 108 0.72 42.74 20.21
C HIS A 108 0.08 41.54 20.92
N GLU A 109 -0.88 40.87 20.28
CA GLU A 109 -1.21 39.50 20.64
C GLU A 109 -0.20 38.57 19.95
N GLU A 110 0.49 37.76 20.73
CA GLU A 110 1.33 36.64 20.28
C GLU A 110 0.46 35.59 19.60
N ASN A 111 0.05 35.88 18.37
CA ASN A 111 -0.43 34.86 17.45
C ASN A 111 0.76 33.96 17.14
N HIS A 112 0.79 32.78 17.76
CA HIS A 112 1.58 31.65 17.28
C HIS A 112 1.21 31.43 15.81
N SER A 113 2.02 32.01 14.94
CA SER A 113 1.93 31.81 13.50
C SER A 113 2.08 30.32 13.26
N ASP A 114 0.99 29.68 12.86
CA ASP A 114 0.98 28.44 12.08
C ASP A 114 1.75 28.74 10.77
N GLU A 115 3.07 28.86 10.87
CA GLU A 115 3.92 28.89 9.70
C GLU A 115 3.69 27.59 8.95
N PRO A 116 3.46 27.64 7.63
CA PRO A 116 3.26 26.44 6.84
C PRO A 116 4.48 25.55 7.04
N MET A 117 4.27 24.40 7.68
CA MET A 117 5.30 23.38 7.85
C MET A 117 5.90 23.10 6.47
N ASP A 118 7.22 23.28 6.36
CA ASP A 118 7.98 22.99 5.15
C ASP A 118 7.64 21.56 4.67
N ASP A 119 7.13 21.44 3.45
CA ASP A 119 6.76 20.16 2.82
C ASP A 119 7.92 19.14 2.92
N TYR A 120 9.16 19.64 2.87
CA TYR A 120 10.36 18.84 3.05
C TYR A 120 10.46 18.26 4.46
N LEU A 121 10.24 19.07 5.49
CA LEU A 121 10.28 18.66 6.89
C LEU A 121 9.18 17.66 7.21
N TRP A 122 7.97 17.85 6.68
CA TRP A 122 6.90 16.88 6.85
C TRP A 122 7.27 15.53 6.21
N THR A 123 7.73 15.54 4.96
CA THR A 123 8.14 14.32 4.23
C THR A 123 9.25 13.60 4.98
N TYR A 124 10.28 14.32 5.42
CA TYR A 124 11.38 13.78 6.21
C TYR A 124 10.88 13.14 7.52
N THR A 125 10.13 13.88 8.35
CA THR A 125 9.65 13.37 9.64
C THR A 125 8.66 12.22 9.50
N PHE A 126 7.89 12.18 8.41
CA PHE A 126 7.00 11.07 8.10
C PHE A 126 7.78 9.80 7.77
N ASN A 127 8.80 9.90 6.91
CA ASN A 127 9.63 8.75 6.52
C ASN A 127 10.53 8.25 7.66
N GLU A 128 11.02 9.15 8.53
CA GLU A 128 11.69 8.76 9.77
C GLU A 128 10.82 7.89 10.69
N ARG A 129 9.52 8.19 10.77
CA ARG A 129 8.57 7.36 11.54
C ARG A 129 8.33 6.00 10.90
N ILE A 130 8.33 5.92 9.57
CA ILE A 130 8.29 4.65 8.83
C ILE A 130 9.53 3.81 9.16
N ILE A 131 10.72 4.43 9.19
CA ILE A 131 11.95 3.74 9.58
C ILE A 131 11.88 3.24 11.03
N ARG A 132 11.39 4.06 11.97
CA ARG A 132 11.23 3.63 13.38
C ARG A 132 10.20 2.52 13.55
N LEU A 133 9.16 2.50 12.72
CA LEU A 133 8.16 1.43 12.74
C LEU A 133 8.79 0.06 12.47
N ARG A 134 9.83 -0.02 11.63
CA ARG A 134 10.61 -1.26 11.41
C ARG A 134 11.02 -1.88 12.74
N GLY A 135 11.62 -1.10 13.64
CA GLY A 135 12.13 -1.61 14.93
C GLY A 135 11.02 -2.17 15.83
N ILE A 136 9.78 -1.68 15.70
CA ILE A 136 8.62 -2.23 16.40
C ILE A 136 8.22 -3.58 15.78
N LEU A 137 8.13 -3.62 14.45
CA LEU A 137 7.72 -4.81 13.71
C LEU A 137 8.74 -5.96 13.80
N GLU A 138 10.04 -5.66 13.87
CA GLU A 138 11.10 -6.67 14.05
C GLU A 138 10.96 -7.45 15.35
N ARG A 139 10.37 -6.86 16.38
CA ARG A 139 10.12 -7.52 17.68
C ARG A 139 8.81 -8.31 17.70
N CYS A 140 8.01 -8.23 16.63
CA CYS A 140 6.74 -8.94 16.53
C CYS A 140 6.95 -10.34 15.92
N GLU A 141 7.15 -11.36 16.76
CA GLU A 141 7.50 -12.73 16.32
C GLU A 141 6.46 -13.37 15.38
N LYS A 142 5.20 -12.94 15.46
CA LYS A 142 4.10 -13.48 14.66
C LYS A 142 3.81 -12.66 13.40
N PHE A 143 4.55 -11.57 13.18
CA PHE A 143 4.31 -10.68 12.06
C PHE A 143 4.64 -11.35 10.73
N LYS A 144 3.68 -11.36 9.82
CA LYS A 144 3.79 -12.04 8.51
C LYS A 144 3.27 -11.23 7.34
N THR A 145 2.40 -10.25 7.59
CA THR A 145 1.68 -9.56 6.52
C THR A 145 1.84 -8.05 6.64
N LEU A 146 2.36 -7.43 5.59
CA LEU A 146 2.45 -5.99 5.45
C LEU A 146 1.68 -5.52 4.22
N ARG A 147 0.72 -4.62 4.43
CA ARG A 147 0.05 -3.90 3.35
C ARG A 147 0.37 -2.43 3.48
N ILE A 148 0.82 -1.81 2.39
CA ILE A 148 1.06 -0.38 2.30
C ILE A 148 0.20 0.17 1.19
N GLU A 149 -0.61 1.17 1.52
CA GLU A 149 -1.40 1.91 0.57
C GLU A 149 -1.06 3.39 0.66
N ALA A 150 -0.79 3.99 -0.49
CA ALA A 150 -0.53 5.40 -0.66
C ALA A 150 -1.53 5.97 -1.65
N ARG A 151 -2.39 6.87 -1.17
CA ARG A 151 -3.41 7.55 -1.96
C ARG A 151 -3.01 8.99 -2.23
N GLU A 152 -3.58 9.52 -3.30
CA GLU A 152 -3.43 10.93 -3.66
C GLU A 152 -3.93 11.83 -2.51
N GLU A 153 -3.22 12.94 -2.27
CA GLU A 153 -3.46 13.83 -1.13
C GLU A 153 -4.89 14.39 -1.12
N GLN A 154 -5.42 14.77 -2.29
CA GLN A 154 -6.79 15.25 -2.44
C GLN A 154 -7.30 14.97 -3.88
N PRO A 155 -8.30 14.09 -4.07
CA PRO A 155 -8.82 13.78 -5.41
C PRO A 155 -9.55 14.95 -6.09
N ASN A 156 -9.81 16.05 -5.36
CA ASN A 156 -10.61 17.18 -5.82
C ASN A 156 -9.77 18.43 -6.16
N LEU A 157 -8.43 18.38 -6.04
CA LEU A 157 -7.61 19.53 -6.42
C LEU A 157 -7.56 19.69 -7.96
N PRO A 158 -7.39 20.93 -8.47
CA PRO A 158 -7.21 21.17 -9.89
C PRO A 158 -6.07 20.31 -10.47
N ARG A 159 -6.24 19.82 -11.72
CA ARG A 159 -5.29 18.93 -12.42
C ARG A 159 -3.83 19.41 -12.42
N ASP A 160 -3.62 20.71 -12.29
CA ASP A 160 -2.29 21.33 -12.36
C ASP A 160 -1.51 21.19 -11.04
N MET A 161 -2.17 20.79 -9.95
CA MET A 161 -1.50 20.44 -8.70
C MET A 161 -1.02 18.99 -8.79
N HIS A 162 0.21 18.82 -9.25
CA HIS A 162 0.88 17.52 -9.30
C HIS A 162 0.78 16.80 -7.94
N ASN A 163 0.47 15.50 -7.97
CA ASN A 163 0.56 14.64 -6.78
C ASN A 163 1.97 14.77 -6.20
N ARG A 164 2.06 15.35 -5.00
CA ARG A 164 3.34 15.47 -4.31
C ARG A 164 3.80 14.07 -3.89
N PRO A 165 4.97 13.61 -4.32
CA PRO A 165 5.51 12.39 -3.79
C PRO A 165 5.87 12.60 -2.32
N TYR A 166 5.63 11.60 -1.48
CA TYR A 166 5.91 11.70 -0.04
C TYR A 166 6.49 10.43 0.57
N LEU A 167 6.67 9.39 -0.24
CA LEU A 167 7.27 8.13 0.20
C LEU A 167 8.70 8.08 -0.28
N VAL A 168 9.63 8.00 0.65
CA VAL A 168 11.05 7.81 0.32
C VAL A 168 11.33 6.32 0.20
N GLY A 169 12.02 5.94 -0.88
CA GLY A 169 12.33 4.55 -1.18
C GLY A 169 13.08 3.86 -0.04
N SER A 170 14.08 4.51 0.56
CA SER A 170 14.86 3.96 1.68
C SER A 170 13.98 3.64 2.90
N ALA A 171 13.03 4.51 3.23
CA ALA A 171 12.10 4.27 4.33
C ALA A 171 11.17 3.08 4.05
N LEU A 172 10.62 2.96 2.84
CA LEU A 172 9.83 1.79 2.45
C LEU A 172 10.66 0.50 2.49
N LEU A 173 11.88 0.53 1.94
CA LEU A 173 12.79 -0.62 1.94
C LEU A 173 13.12 -1.10 3.34
N SER A 174 13.21 -0.18 4.32
CA SER A 174 13.42 -0.56 5.72
C SER A 174 12.32 -1.48 6.27
N LEU A 175 11.06 -1.29 5.84
CA LEU A 175 9.95 -2.18 6.21
C LEU A 175 9.95 -3.48 5.40
N LEU A 176 10.44 -3.45 4.17
CA LEU A 176 10.49 -4.64 3.32
C LEU A 176 11.56 -5.65 3.75
N ASP A 177 12.57 -5.20 4.48
CA ASP A 177 13.67 -6.04 4.97
C ASP A 177 13.29 -6.93 6.18
N LEU A 178 12.04 -6.87 6.65
CA LEU A 178 11.55 -7.71 7.75
C LEU A 178 11.67 -9.20 7.40
N ALA A 179 12.46 -9.93 8.20
CA ALA A 179 12.78 -11.34 7.94
C ALA A 179 11.54 -12.27 7.99
N ALA A 180 10.58 -11.97 8.86
CA ALA A 180 9.37 -12.78 9.05
C ALA A 180 8.27 -12.50 8.00
N LEU A 181 8.46 -11.52 7.11
CA LEU A 181 7.46 -11.12 6.13
C LEU A 181 7.21 -12.22 5.09
N GLN A 182 5.95 -12.65 4.97
CA GLN A 182 5.49 -13.67 4.02
C GLN A 182 4.50 -13.12 3.00
N ASN A 183 3.72 -12.09 3.36
CA ASN A 183 2.71 -11.51 2.49
C ASN A 183 2.94 -10.00 2.38
N LEU A 184 3.10 -9.52 1.16
CA LEU A 184 3.37 -8.11 0.89
C LEU A 184 2.38 -7.57 -0.13
N THR A 185 1.69 -6.48 0.23
CA THR A 185 0.85 -5.71 -0.68
C THR A 185 1.34 -4.28 -0.75
N LEU A 186 1.67 -3.79 -1.95
CA LEU A 186 2.14 -2.42 -2.20
C LEU A 186 1.20 -1.72 -3.17
N ASP A 187 0.25 -0.94 -2.66
CA ASP A 187 -0.64 -0.10 -3.46
C ASP A 187 -0.20 1.37 -3.39
N LEU A 188 0.81 1.72 -4.18
CA LEU A 188 1.51 3.01 -4.14
C LEU A 188 1.10 3.95 -5.28
N HIS A 189 0.00 3.68 -5.98
CA HIS A 189 -0.38 4.45 -7.17
C HIS A 189 -0.63 5.95 -6.90
N GLY A 190 -0.97 6.33 -5.67
CA GLY A 190 -1.26 7.71 -5.29
C GLY A 190 -0.04 8.57 -4.95
N SER A 191 1.17 7.99 -4.91
CA SER A 191 2.40 8.73 -4.59
C SER A 191 3.60 8.10 -5.29
N ASP A 192 4.37 8.90 -6.04
CA ASP A 192 5.64 8.41 -6.57
C ASP A 192 6.62 8.14 -5.42
N VAL A 193 7.43 7.08 -5.57
CA VAL A 193 8.50 6.76 -4.62
C VAL A 193 9.69 7.65 -4.91
N ILE A 194 10.04 8.51 -3.97
CA ILE A 194 11.18 9.42 -4.02
C ILE A 194 12.46 8.59 -3.91
N GLU A 195 13.36 8.75 -4.89
CA GLU A 195 14.73 8.26 -4.77
C GLU A 195 15.46 9.08 -3.69
N ASP A 196 16.13 8.39 -2.77
CA ASP A 196 16.84 9.06 -1.70
C ASP A 196 18.11 9.74 -2.24
N VAL A 197 18.06 11.07 -2.35
CA VAL A 197 19.13 11.89 -2.96
C VAL A 197 20.43 11.83 -2.14
N TYR A 198 20.36 11.45 -0.86
CA TYR A 198 21.54 11.37 0.00
C TYR A 198 22.36 10.11 -0.25
N TYR A 199 21.77 9.04 -0.81
CA TYR A 199 22.50 7.83 -1.16
C TYR A 199 23.03 7.94 -2.58
N ARG A 200 24.36 7.86 -2.72
CA ARG A 200 25.06 7.92 -4.02
C ARG A 200 24.66 6.78 -4.97
N GLU A 201 24.11 5.69 -4.43
CA GLU A 201 23.66 4.55 -5.22
C GLU A 201 22.16 4.69 -5.47
N ARG A 202 21.76 4.84 -6.74
CA ARG A 202 20.35 4.77 -7.13
C ARG A 202 19.87 3.34 -6.92
N VAL A 203 19.18 3.14 -5.80
CA VAL A 203 18.61 1.85 -5.44
C VAL A 203 17.30 1.69 -6.21
N HIS A 204 17.33 0.84 -7.24
CA HIS A 204 16.14 0.52 -8.01
C HIS A 204 15.13 -0.26 -7.16
N PHE A 205 13.99 0.36 -6.84
CA PHE A 205 13.00 -0.19 -5.89
C PHE A 205 12.46 -1.57 -6.33
N CYS A 206 12.17 -1.76 -7.63
CA CYS A 206 11.73 -3.04 -8.18
C CYS A 206 12.73 -4.18 -7.94
N THR A 207 14.04 -3.91 -8.09
CA THR A 207 15.10 -4.92 -7.82
C THR A 207 15.11 -5.37 -6.37
N ASN A 208 14.80 -4.46 -5.43
CA ASN A 208 14.80 -4.79 -4.01
C ASN A 208 13.56 -5.58 -3.60
N ILE A 209 12.39 -5.23 -4.15
CA ILE A 209 11.19 -6.05 -3.96
C ILE A 209 11.43 -7.48 -4.48
N ARG A 210 12.02 -7.63 -5.68
CA ARG A 210 12.34 -8.94 -6.26
C ARG A 210 13.19 -9.80 -5.33
N ARG A 211 14.14 -9.22 -4.59
CA ARG A 211 14.99 -9.96 -3.62
C ARG A 211 14.18 -10.64 -2.50
N LEU A 212 12.94 -10.21 -2.27
CA LEU A 212 12.04 -10.78 -1.28
C LEU A 212 11.32 -12.03 -1.79
N PHE A 213 11.34 -12.32 -3.10
CA PHE A 213 10.55 -13.41 -3.68
C PHE A 213 10.96 -14.80 -3.17
N SER A 214 12.19 -14.96 -2.67
CA SER A 214 12.63 -16.21 -2.04
C SER A 214 11.98 -16.47 -0.67
N ARG A 215 11.49 -15.42 0.02
CA ARG A 215 10.88 -15.51 1.36
C ARG A 215 9.36 -15.31 1.35
N LEU A 216 8.84 -14.60 0.36
CA LEU A 216 7.42 -14.30 0.24
C LEU A 216 6.63 -15.53 -0.25
N LYS A 217 5.39 -15.64 0.25
CA LYS A 217 4.34 -16.51 -0.26
C LYS A 217 3.37 -15.75 -1.15
N SER A 218 3.09 -14.50 -0.82
CA SER A 218 2.15 -13.66 -1.55
C SER A 218 2.74 -12.28 -1.80
N PHE A 219 2.65 -11.83 -3.05
CA PHE A 219 3.05 -10.48 -3.45
C PHE A 219 1.99 -9.85 -4.34
N GLU A 220 1.53 -8.66 -3.96
CA GLU A 220 0.61 -7.86 -4.74
C GLU A 220 1.14 -6.45 -4.87
N CYS A 221 1.12 -5.86 -6.06
CA CYS A 221 1.51 -4.46 -6.19
C CYS A 221 0.74 -3.68 -7.25
N ARG A 222 0.64 -2.37 -7.01
CA ARG A 222 0.24 -1.34 -7.93
C ARG A 222 1.12 -0.13 -7.69
N MET A 223 1.89 0.29 -8.69
CA MET A 223 2.89 1.35 -8.53
C MET A 223 2.87 2.30 -9.73
N SER A 224 3.21 3.57 -9.50
CA SER A 224 3.31 4.57 -10.56
C SER A 224 4.53 4.41 -11.47
N THR A 225 5.60 3.82 -10.92
CA THR A 225 6.85 3.55 -11.63
C THR A 225 7.23 2.09 -11.39
N ILE A 226 7.28 1.29 -12.46
CA ILE A 226 7.48 -0.17 -12.39
C ILE A 226 8.22 -0.67 -13.64
N CYS A 227 8.90 -1.81 -13.54
CA CYS A 227 9.54 -2.43 -14.69
C CYS A 227 9.37 -3.97 -14.70
N PRO A 228 9.54 -4.61 -15.87
CA PRO A 228 9.49 -6.07 -16.01
C PRO A 228 10.44 -6.83 -15.08
N ASP A 229 11.60 -6.26 -14.78
CA ASP A 229 12.60 -6.89 -13.90
C ASP A 229 12.05 -7.19 -12.50
N LEU A 230 10.96 -6.52 -12.06
CA LEU A 230 10.27 -6.85 -10.81
C LEU A 230 9.89 -8.33 -10.75
N LEU A 231 9.43 -8.88 -11.87
CA LEU A 231 8.92 -10.25 -11.98
C LEU A 231 9.99 -11.27 -12.40
N SER A 232 11.24 -10.85 -12.63
CA SER A 232 12.29 -11.80 -13.02
C SER A 232 12.62 -12.77 -11.86
N ALA A 233 12.72 -14.07 -12.16
CA ALA A 233 13.00 -15.11 -11.16
C ALA A 233 14.44 -15.10 -10.60
N GLY A 234 15.33 -14.27 -11.15
CA GLY A 234 16.75 -14.30 -10.85
C GLY A 234 17.45 -15.51 -11.49
N THR A 235 18.68 -15.79 -11.07
CA THR A 235 19.51 -16.91 -11.59
C THR A 235 19.56 -18.10 -10.64
N SER A 236 18.70 -18.13 -9.60
CA SER A 236 18.68 -19.23 -8.65
C SER A 236 18.08 -20.48 -9.29
N SER A 237 18.66 -21.65 -9.04
CA SER A 237 18.09 -22.94 -9.45
C SER A 237 16.97 -23.41 -8.53
N GLU A 238 16.87 -22.85 -7.31
CA GLU A 238 15.83 -23.21 -6.36
C GLU A 238 14.50 -22.57 -6.74
N LYS A 239 13.43 -23.39 -6.75
CA LYS A 239 12.07 -22.91 -6.99
C LYS A 239 11.60 -22.00 -5.85
N LEU A 240 10.94 -20.89 -6.22
CA LEU A 240 10.41 -19.91 -5.28
C LEU A 240 9.20 -20.47 -4.52
N GLN A 241 9.05 -20.10 -3.23
CA GLN A 241 7.88 -20.47 -2.40
C GLN A 241 6.68 -19.54 -2.62
N LEU A 242 6.77 -18.61 -3.58
CA LEU A 242 5.65 -17.77 -3.98
C LEU A 242 4.50 -18.65 -4.49
N GLU A 243 3.30 -18.31 -4.05
CA GLU A 243 2.04 -18.94 -4.43
C GLU A 243 1.13 -17.94 -5.17
N VAL A 244 1.19 -16.66 -4.77
CA VAL A 244 0.36 -15.57 -5.31
C VAL A 244 1.26 -14.41 -5.73
N VAL A 245 1.13 -13.99 -6.98
CA VAL A 245 1.74 -12.79 -7.55
C VAL A 245 0.71 -12.04 -8.36
N ILE A 246 0.41 -10.79 -8.00
CA ILE A 246 -0.51 -9.94 -8.74
C ILE A 246 0.14 -8.58 -8.97
N VAL A 247 0.26 -8.16 -10.22
CA VAL A 247 0.71 -6.81 -10.57
C VAL A 247 -0.41 -6.07 -11.28
N ASN A 248 -0.85 -4.97 -10.69
CA ASN A 248 -1.86 -4.10 -11.25
C ASN A 248 -1.20 -2.87 -11.89
N LEU A 249 -1.36 -2.75 -13.21
CA LEU A 249 -0.84 -1.65 -14.02
C LEU A 249 -1.86 -0.52 -14.21
N CYS A 250 -3.06 -0.61 -13.62
CA CYS A 250 -4.10 0.42 -13.70
C CYS A 250 -3.94 1.45 -12.56
N ILE A 251 -3.33 2.61 -12.83
CA ILE A 251 -3.06 3.65 -11.82
C ILE A 251 -4.24 4.62 -11.62
N GLY A 252 -5.25 4.60 -12.50
CA GLY A 252 -6.44 5.42 -12.37
C GLY A 252 -7.45 4.87 -11.37
N THR A 253 -8.20 5.76 -10.72
CA THR A 253 -9.45 5.38 -10.06
C THR A 253 -10.59 5.48 -11.07
N ALA A 254 -11.32 4.39 -11.27
CA ALA A 254 -12.48 4.36 -12.19
C ALA A 254 -13.57 5.40 -11.83
N HIS A 255 -13.54 5.92 -10.60
CA HIS A 255 -14.56 6.82 -10.05
C HIS A 255 -14.34 8.31 -10.33
N SER A 256 -13.21 8.70 -10.93
CA SER A 256 -12.99 10.10 -11.31
C SER A 256 -13.11 10.29 -12.82
N PRO A 257 -14.29 10.68 -13.36
CA PRO A 257 -14.44 10.99 -14.79
C PRO A 257 -13.56 12.17 -15.24
N LYS A 258 -12.91 12.85 -14.29
CA LYS A 258 -12.06 14.00 -14.52
C LYS A 258 -10.58 13.66 -14.62
N ILE A 259 -10.14 12.44 -14.36
CA ILE A 259 -8.71 12.10 -14.44
C ILE A 259 -8.52 11.16 -15.63
N PRO A 260 -7.76 11.56 -16.66
CA PRO A 260 -7.44 10.65 -17.76
C PRO A 260 -6.72 9.42 -17.19
N TYR A 261 -6.96 8.25 -17.80
CA TYR A 261 -6.27 7.03 -17.39
C TYR A 261 -4.75 7.26 -17.38
N ARG A 262 -4.13 6.90 -16.26
CA ARG A 262 -2.69 7.00 -16.06
C ARG A 262 -2.09 5.60 -16.19
N TYR A 263 -0.96 5.54 -16.87
CA TYR A 263 -0.17 4.34 -17.05
C TYR A 263 1.10 4.40 -16.21
N PRO A 264 1.61 3.25 -15.75
CA PRO A 264 2.87 3.21 -15.06
C PRO A 264 3.99 3.65 -16.00
N THR A 265 4.91 4.42 -15.44
CA THR A 265 6.16 4.73 -16.12
C THR A 265 7.18 3.63 -15.87
N ARG A 266 8.11 3.42 -16.81
CA ARG A 266 9.23 2.52 -16.59
C ARG A 266 10.28 3.18 -15.70
N CYS A 267 10.84 2.44 -14.75
CA CYS A 267 11.91 2.95 -13.89
C CYS A 267 13.11 3.52 -14.69
N ASN A 268 13.46 2.91 -15.83
CA ASN A 268 14.53 3.35 -16.72
C ASN A 268 13.98 4.08 -17.96
N ALA A 269 13.25 5.18 -17.74
CA ALA A 269 12.55 5.94 -18.78
C ALA A 269 13.42 6.58 -19.89
N GLY A 270 14.73 6.30 -19.93
CA GLY A 270 15.66 6.84 -20.92
C GLY A 270 15.33 6.51 -22.39
N ARG A 271 14.40 5.58 -22.64
CA ARG A 271 13.74 5.41 -23.94
C ARG A 271 12.23 5.29 -23.69
N GLN A 272 11.44 6.23 -24.20
CA GLN A 272 9.98 6.18 -24.12
C GLN A 272 9.47 4.94 -24.86
N ARG A 273 9.23 3.86 -24.12
CA ARG A 273 8.53 2.67 -24.60
C ARG A 273 7.03 2.86 -24.33
N SER A 274 6.20 2.36 -25.24
CA SER A 274 4.75 2.45 -25.09
C SER A 274 4.25 1.64 -23.88
N PHE A 275 3.09 2.00 -23.35
CA PHE A 275 2.44 1.20 -22.31
C PHE A 275 2.20 -0.24 -22.75
N GLY A 276 1.78 -0.45 -24.01
CA GLY A 276 1.61 -1.79 -24.58
C GLY A 276 2.88 -2.65 -24.51
N GLN A 277 4.06 -2.06 -24.76
CA GLN A 277 5.32 -2.79 -24.58
C GLN A 277 5.57 -3.12 -23.10
N LEU A 278 5.24 -2.22 -22.16
CA LEU A 278 5.38 -2.51 -20.72
C LEU A 278 4.47 -3.67 -20.31
N ARG A 279 3.20 -3.63 -20.73
CA ARG A 279 2.24 -4.71 -20.50
C ARG A 279 2.78 -6.05 -21.00
N ASN A 280 3.16 -6.13 -22.28
CA ASN A 280 3.65 -7.39 -22.88
C ASN A 280 4.92 -7.89 -22.18
N ASP A 281 5.87 -7.00 -21.86
CA ASP A 281 7.08 -7.38 -21.14
C ASP A 281 6.76 -7.92 -19.74
N MET A 282 5.77 -7.33 -19.03
CA MET A 282 5.32 -7.78 -17.71
C MET A 282 4.60 -9.14 -17.79
N GLU A 283 3.72 -9.35 -18.77
CA GLU A 283 3.03 -10.62 -19.02
C GLU A 283 4.03 -11.74 -19.30
N MET A 284 5.01 -11.49 -20.17
CA MET A 284 6.09 -12.44 -20.47
C MET A 284 6.91 -12.78 -19.21
N GLN A 285 7.30 -11.79 -18.41
CA GLN A 285 8.03 -12.05 -17.16
C GLN A 285 7.17 -12.79 -16.13
N ALA A 286 5.86 -12.57 -16.12
CA ALA A 286 4.93 -13.31 -15.26
C ALA A 286 4.88 -14.80 -15.61
N GLU A 287 4.92 -15.16 -16.90
CA GLU A 287 5.04 -16.56 -17.34
C GLU A 287 6.34 -17.19 -16.85
N LEU A 288 7.48 -16.53 -17.07
CA LEU A 288 8.80 -17.03 -16.64
C LEU A 288 8.88 -17.18 -15.11
N LEU A 289 8.26 -16.26 -14.37
CA LEU A 289 8.14 -16.35 -12.91
C LEU A 289 7.29 -17.56 -12.50
N CYS A 290 6.15 -17.77 -13.17
CA CYS A 290 5.25 -18.88 -12.90
C CYS A 290 5.97 -20.24 -13.00
N ASP A 291 6.79 -20.42 -14.04
CA ASP A 291 7.59 -21.64 -14.23
C ASP A 291 8.65 -21.85 -13.12
N SER A 292 9.12 -20.74 -12.55
CA SER A 292 10.13 -20.72 -11.48
C SER A 292 9.53 -20.90 -10.08
N MET A 293 8.21 -20.86 -9.94
CA MET A 293 7.50 -21.06 -8.68
C MET A 293 7.30 -22.55 -8.38
N ARG A 294 7.31 -22.92 -7.09
CA ARG A 294 7.11 -24.30 -6.65
C ARG A 294 5.66 -24.76 -6.82
N GLN A 295 4.70 -23.91 -6.44
CA GLN A 295 3.26 -24.18 -6.47
C GLN A 295 2.48 -22.90 -6.82
N PRO A 296 2.57 -22.41 -8.07
CA PRO A 296 1.87 -21.20 -8.47
C PRO A 296 0.35 -21.43 -8.40
N ARG A 297 -0.35 -20.59 -7.62
CA ARG A 297 -1.80 -20.59 -7.51
C ARG A 297 -2.43 -19.44 -8.28
N ILE A 298 -1.84 -18.25 -8.19
CA ILE A 298 -2.29 -17.04 -8.90
C ILE A 298 -1.06 -16.29 -9.37
N VAL A 299 -0.92 -16.07 -10.68
CA VAL A 299 0.14 -15.22 -11.25
C VAL A 299 -0.49 -14.33 -12.30
N ARG A 300 -0.70 -13.05 -11.99
CA ARG A 300 -1.56 -12.16 -12.78
C ARG A 300 -0.95 -10.80 -13.05
N VAL A 301 -1.21 -10.30 -14.26
CA VAL A 301 -0.97 -8.91 -14.65
C VAL A 301 -2.32 -8.29 -15.02
N ILE A 302 -2.76 -7.34 -14.19
CA ILE A 302 -3.98 -6.56 -14.43
C ILE A 302 -3.58 -5.33 -15.23
N SER A 303 -4.29 -5.08 -16.32
CA SER A 303 -4.09 -3.92 -17.19
C SER A 303 -5.43 -3.45 -17.76
N HIS A 304 -5.40 -2.48 -18.66
CA HIS A 304 -6.56 -2.13 -19.44
C HIS A 304 -6.15 -1.90 -20.90
N GLU A 305 -7.10 -2.05 -21.81
CA GLU A 305 -6.88 -1.70 -23.20
C GLU A 305 -6.88 -0.17 -23.36
N ALA A 306 -5.91 0.36 -24.13
CA ALA A 306 -5.70 1.79 -24.21
C ALA A 306 -6.87 2.54 -24.90
N ALA A 307 -7.54 1.88 -25.84
CA ALA A 307 -8.63 2.47 -26.63
C ALA A 307 -9.98 2.40 -25.92
N THR A 308 -10.32 1.23 -25.35
CA THR A 308 -11.64 0.95 -24.76
C THR A 308 -11.69 1.20 -23.26
N LEU A 309 -10.52 1.24 -22.59
CA LEU A 309 -10.39 1.30 -21.14
C LEU A 309 -11.03 0.10 -20.43
N GLN A 310 -11.33 -0.96 -21.18
CA GLN A 310 -11.79 -2.22 -20.60
C GLN A 310 -10.63 -2.83 -19.82
N HIS A 311 -10.90 -3.17 -18.56
CA HIS A 311 -9.90 -3.76 -17.69
C HIS A 311 -9.80 -5.25 -17.99
N GLN A 312 -8.57 -5.74 -18.07
CA GLN A 312 -8.25 -7.10 -18.40
C GLN A 312 -7.23 -7.64 -17.42
N THR A 313 -7.27 -8.94 -17.18
CA THR A 313 -6.30 -9.67 -16.37
C THR A 313 -5.72 -10.79 -17.20
N PHE A 314 -4.41 -10.75 -17.42
CA PHE A 314 -3.66 -11.90 -17.92
C PHE A 314 -3.30 -12.79 -16.76
N ASP A 315 -3.67 -14.08 -16.84
CA ASP A 315 -3.34 -15.09 -15.84
C ASP A 315 -2.29 -16.05 -16.42
N ALA A 316 -1.06 -15.93 -15.96
CA ALA A 316 0.09 -16.69 -16.46
C ALA A 316 0.03 -18.20 -16.12
N VAL A 317 -0.75 -18.59 -15.10
CA VAL A 317 -0.96 -20.01 -14.76
C VAL A 317 -1.81 -20.68 -15.83
N THR A 318 -2.87 -20.00 -16.27
CA THR A 318 -3.79 -20.54 -17.29
C THR A 318 -3.46 -20.10 -18.71
N LYS A 319 -2.58 -19.10 -18.87
CA LYS A 319 -2.24 -18.41 -20.12
C LYS A 319 -3.46 -17.83 -20.84
N LYS A 320 -4.41 -17.31 -20.07
CA LYS A 320 -5.70 -16.78 -20.56
C LYS A 320 -5.92 -15.35 -20.10
N LEU A 321 -6.75 -14.63 -20.86
CA LEU A 321 -7.22 -13.29 -20.56
C LEU A 321 -8.64 -13.33 -19.97
N TYR A 322 -8.84 -12.55 -18.91
CA TYR A 322 -10.13 -12.39 -18.24
C TYR A 322 -10.51 -10.91 -18.19
N GLU A 323 -11.80 -10.63 -18.30
CA GLU A 323 -12.36 -9.32 -17.99
C GLU A 323 -12.28 -9.08 -16.48
N PHE A 324 -11.76 -7.91 -16.10
CA PHE A 324 -11.52 -7.54 -14.71
C PHE A 324 -12.55 -6.53 -14.22
N ASP A 325 -13.15 -6.78 -13.06
CA ASP A 325 -13.99 -5.82 -12.37
C ASP A 325 -13.12 -4.92 -11.46
N PRO A 326 -12.97 -3.61 -11.79
CA PRO A 326 -12.15 -2.70 -11.00
C PRO A 326 -12.69 -2.42 -9.60
N SER A 327 -13.95 -2.77 -9.32
CA SER A 327 -14.54 -2.66 -7.97
C SER A 327 -14.29 -3.89 -7.10
N GLY A 328 -13.87 -5.01 -7.71
CA GLY A 328 -13.57 -6.26 -7.03
C GLY A 328 -12.15 -6.32 -6.44
N PRO A 329 -11.86 -7.37 -5.64
CA PRO A 329 -10.51 -7.65 -5.20
C PRO A 329 -9.63 -8.03 -6.40
N TRP A 330 -8.34 -7.68 -6.36
CA TRP A 330 -7.38 -7.99 -7.44
C TRP A 330 -7.21 -9.50 -7.69
N SER A 331 -7.47 -10.32 -6.67
CA SER A 331 -7.46 -11.78 -6.76
C SER A 331 -8.73 -12.38 -7.39
N GLY A 332 -9.75 -11.57 -7.70
CA GLY A 332 -10.95 -12.00 -8.40
C GLY A 332 -10.63 -12.59 -9.78
N GLN A 333 -11.27 -13.70 -10.16
CA GLN A 333 -10.99 -14.40 -11.41
C GLN A 333 -11.51 -13.65 -12.65
N GLY A 334 -12.60 -12.90 -12.52
CA GLY A 334 -13.22 -12.23 -13.66
C GLY A 334 -13.97 -13.20 -14.60
N LYS A 335 -14.41 -12.68 -15.75
CA LYS A 335 -15.08 -13.45 -16.82
C LYS A 335 -14.07 -13.77 -17.93
N LEU A 336 -14.03 -15.00 -18.43
CA LEU A 336 -13.12 -15.36 -19.52
C LEU A 336 -13.44 -14.54 -20.79
N ILE A 337 -12.40 -13.98 -21.42
CA ILE A 337 -12.51 -13.38 -22.75
C ILE A 337 -12.20 -14.49 -23.75
N GLU A 338 -13.21 -14.96 -24.47
CA GLU A 338 -13.03 -15.98 -25.50
C GLU A 338 -12.33 -15.36 -26.71
N ASP A 339 -11.26 -15.99 -27.17
CA ASP A 339 -10.64 -15.63 -28.45
C ASP A 339 -11.58 -16.05 -29.58
N GLU A 340 -12.39 -15.11 -30.08
CA GLU A 340 -13.29 -15.28 -31.23
C GLU A 340 -12.55 -15.71 -32.53
N SER A 341 -11.22 -15.78 -32.50
CA SER A 341 -10.35 -16.07 -33.66
C SER A 341 -10.14 -17.57 -33.94
N SER A 342 -10.77 -18.49 -33.20
CA SER A 342 -10.67 -19.94 -33.45
C SER A 342 -11.76 -20.50 -34.41
N GLY A 343 -12.59 -19.64 -35.00
CA GLY A 343 -13.73 -20.02 -35.85
C GLY A 343 -13.55 -19.82 -37.36
N VAL A 344 -12.34 -19.89 -37.90
CA VAL A 344 -12.12 -19.93 -39.36
C VAL A 344 -11.50 -21.28 -39.74
N ASP A 345 -12.32 -22.32 -39.66
CA ASP A 345 -12.16 -23.57 -40.40
C ASP A 345 -13.47 -23.80 -41.15
N GLU A 346 -13.52 -23.31 -42.40
CA GLU A 346 -13.96 -24.02 -43.63
C GLU A 346 -14.11 -23.06 -44.83
#